data_AF-Q2TM95-F1
#
_entry.id   AF-Q2TM95-F1
#
_cell.length_a   1.000
_cell.length_b   1.000
_cell.length_c   1.000
_cell.angle_alpha   90.00
_cell.angle_beta   90.00
_cell.angle_gamma   90.00
#
_symmetry.space_group_name_H-M   'P 1'
#
loop_
_entity.id
_entity.type
_entity.pdbx_description
1 polymer ?
#
loop_
_entity_poly.entity_id
_entity_poly.type
_entity_poly.pdbx_seq_one_letter_code
_entity_poly.pdbx_strand_id
1 'polypeptide(L)'
;MWVFYLISLPLTLGMVLVTLRYFAGPDVPRYVLFTVGYAWFCSLSIIILVPADIWTTIIGHEKGGIAFFWSWSYWSTFVLTWAVVPTIQGFEDAGDFTV
;
A
#
# COMPACT_ATOMS: atom_id res chain seq x y z
N MET A 1 16.00 -1.75 14.97
CA MET A 1 15.04 -1.80 13.84
C MET A 1 14.32 -3.13 13.68
N TRP A 2 14.93 -4.28 13.94
CA TRP A 2 14.25 -5.57 13.82
C TRP A 2 12.94 -5.68 14.60
N VAL A 3 12.91 -5.24 15.86
CA VAL A 3 11.69 -5.21 16.69
C VAL A 3 10.62 -4.29 16.07
N PHE A 4 11.04 -3.13 15.56
CA PHE A 4 10.14 -2.21 14.87
C PHE A 4 9.52 -2.88 13.64
N TYR A 5 10.32 -3.50 12.76
CA TYR A 5 9.81 -4.21 11.58
C TYR A 5 8.90 -5.38 11.94
N LEU A 6 9.24 -6.13 12.99
CA LEU A 6 8.44 -7.26 13.48
C LEU A 6 7.04 -6.83 13.93
N ILE A 7 6.86 -5.57 14.32
CA ILE A 7 5.56 -5.02 14.75
C ILE A 7 4.90 -4.25 13.60
N SER A 8 5.63 -3.35 12.93
CA SER A 8 5.08 -2.45 11.93
C SER A 8 4.64 -3.17 10.66
N LEU A 9 5.37 -4.19 10.20
CA LEU A 9 4.98 -4.97 9.02
C LEU A 9 3.64 -5.70 9.21
N PRO A 10 3.45 -6.55 10.24
CA PRO A 10 2.17 -7.22 10.44
C PRO A 10 1.06 -6.24 10.84
N LEU A 11 1.38 -5.12 11.50
CA LEU A 11 0.39 -4.07 11.75
C LEU A 11 -0.11 -3.46 10.44
N THR A 12 0.78 -2.98 9.58
CA THR A 12 0.42 -2.36 8.30
C THR A 12 -0.32 -3.35 7.40
N LEU A 13 0.17 -4.59 7.28
CA LEU A 13 -0.51 -5.63 6.49
C LEU A 13 -1.86 -6.02 7.11
N GLY A 14 -1.92 -6.14 8.44
CA GLY A 14 -3.14 -6.44 9.17
C GLY A 14 -4.20 -5.37 8.98
N MET A 15 -3.82 -4.08 9.05
CA MET A 15 -4.71 -2.96 8.76
C MET A 15 -5.31 -3.09 7.36
N VAL A 16 -4.48 -3.31 6.34
CA VAL A 16 -4.94 -3.50 4.94
C VAL A 16 -5.89 -4.70 4.83
N LEU A 17 -5.50 -5.86 5.36
CA LEU A 17 -6.30 -7.08 5.21
C LEU A 17 -7.64 -7.00 5.96
N VAL A 18 -7.65 -6.42 7.15
CA VAL A 18 -8.87 -6.26 7.96
C VAL A 18 -9.83 -5.29 7.30
N THR A 19 -9.36 -4.11 6.87
CA THR A 19 -10.22 -3.15 6.21
C THR A 19 -10.71 -3.67 4.86
N LEU A 20 -9.85 -4.37 4.11
CA LEU A 20 -10.23 -4.92 2.80
C LEU A 20 -11.32 -5.96 2.96
N ARG A 21 -11.21 -6.85 3.96
CA ARG A 21 -12.24 -7.84 4.27
C ARG A 21 -13.53 -7.20 4.78
N TYR A 22 -13.42 -6.12 5.55
CA TYR A 22 -14.59 -5.43 6.12
C TYR A 22 -15.40 -4.69 5.04
N PHE A 23 -14.74 -4.03 4.10
CA PHE A 23 -15.39 -3.22 3.06
C PHE A 23 -15.68 -3.96 1.75
N ALA A 24 -15.09 -5.14 1.54
CA ALA A 24 -15.34 -5.92 0.33
C ALA A 24 -16.77 -6.49 0.29
N GLY A 25 -17.48 -6.25 -0.81
CA GLY A 25 -18.73 -6.93 -1.12
C GLY A 25 -18.52 -8.43 -1.43
N PRO A 26 -19.58 -9.25 -1.31
CA PRO A 26 -19.48 -10.71 -1.48
C PRO A 26 -19.07 -11.15 -2.89
N ASP A 27 -19.42 -10.36 -3.91
CA ASP A 27 -19.19 -10.70 -5.33
C ASP A 27 -18.02 -9.93 -5.96
N VAL A 28 -17.16 -9.28 -5.16
CA VAL A 28 -16.03 -8.51 -5.69
C VAL A 28 -15.01 -9.44 -6.35
N PRO A 29 -14.61 -9.20 -7.61
CA PRO A 29 -13.61 -10.02 -8.28
C PRO A 29 -12.25 -9.95 -7.57
N ARG A 30 -11.53 -11.08 -7.54
CA ARG A 30 -10.24 -11.19 -6.82
C ARG A 30 -9.20 -10.19 -7.30
N TYR A 31 -9.15 -9.88 -8.60
CA TYR A 31 -8.18 -8.91 -9.14
C TYR A 31 -8.46 -7.48 -8.62
N VAL A 32 -9.72 -7.12 -8.38
CA VAL A 32 -10.10 -5.84 -7.77
C VAL A 32 -9.62 -5.82 -6.32
N LEU A 33 -9.86 -6.89 -5.55
CA LEU A 33 -9.39 -7.01 -4.17
C LEU A 33 -7.87 -6.86 -4.06
N PHE A 34 -7.11 -7.53 -4.92
CA PHE A 34 -5.65 -7.40 -4.92
C PHE A 34 -5.19 -6.01 -5.31
N THR A 35 -5.84 -5.38 -6.29
CA THR A 35 -5.47 -4.02 -6.75
C THR A 35 -5.71 -2.99 -5.64
N VAL A 36 -6.90 -3.01 -5.03
CA VAL A 36 -7.26 -2.10 -3.93
C VAL A 36 -6.38 -2.36 -2.70
N GLY A 37 -6.20 -3.63 -2.33
CA GLY A 37 -5.33 -4.02 -1.21
C GLY A 37 -3.89 -3.56 -1.41
N TYR A 38 -3.34 -3.70 -2.61
CA TYR A 38 -2.00 -3.23 -2.93
C TYR A 38 -1.91 -1.70 -2.93
N ALA A 39 -2.92 -0.99 -3.44
CA ALA A 39 -2.99 0.46 -3.36
C ALA A 39 -3.00 0.98 -1.92
N TRP A 40 -3.78 0.35 -1.03
CA TRP A 40 -3.79 0.69 0.39
C TRP A 40 -2.47 0.37 1.08
N PHE A 41 -1.85 -0.75 0.74
CA PHE A 41 -0.51 -1.09 1.21
C PHE A 41 0.51 -0.03 0.78
N CYS A 42 0.51 0.41 -0.48
CA CYS A 42 1.37 1.50 -0.95
C CYS A 42 1.16 2.78 -0.13
N SER A 43 -0.10 3.18 0.12
CA SER A 43 -0.42 4.36 0.94
C SER A 43 0.06 4.23 2.40
N LEU A 44 -0.05 3.04 3.00
CA LEU A 44 0.35 2.80 4.39
C LEU A 44 1.82 2.40 4.54
N SER A 45 2.54 2.16 3.44
CA SER A 45 3.96 1.80 3.43
C SER A 45 4.83 2.84 4.13
N ILE A 46 4.38 4.11 4.18
CA ILE A 46 5.04 5.21 4.88
C ILE A 46 5.29 4.90 6.37
N ILE A 47 4.41 4.11 7.00
CA ILE A 47 4.57 3.66 8.39
C ILE A 47 5.89 2.91 8.57
N ILE A 48 6.31 2.15 7.56
CA ILE A 48 7.55 1.36 7.58
C ILE A 48 8.71 2.17 6.99
N LEU A 49 8.51 2.85 5.87
CA LEU A 49 9.57 3.50 5.11
C LEU A 49 10.17 4.72 5.82
N VAL A 50 9.37 5.54 6.49
CA VAL A 50 9.87 6.76 7.14
C VAL A 50 10.80 6.42 8.31
N PRO A 51 10.43 5.56 9.28
CA PRO A 51 11.34 5.20 10.37
C PRO A 51 12.59 4.47 9.87
N ALA A 52 12.45 3.66 8.82
CA ALA A 52 13.58 2.99 8.18
C ALA A 52 14.58 4.00 7.58
N ASP A 53 14.09 5.01 6.86
CA ASP A 53 14.92 6.05 6.26
C ASP A 53 15.66 6.90 7.30
N ILE A 54 14.96 7.34 8.35
CA ILE A 54 15.55 8.07 9.49
C ILE A 54 16.67 7.23 10.12
N TRP A 55 16.43 5.95 10.37
CA TRP A 55 17.42 5.06 10.95
C TRP A 55 18.67 4.91 10.07
N THR A 56 18.50 4.70 8.76
CA THR A 56 19.65 4.59 7.84
C THR A 56 20.47 5.87 7.79
N THR A 57 19.81 7.03 7.88
CA THR A 57 20.47 8.33 7.92
C THR A 57 21.27 8.52 9.21
N ILE A 58 20.73 8.13 10.37
CA ILE A 58 21.42 8.26 11.67
C ILE A 58 22.69 7.41 11.73
N ILE A 59 22.66 6.20 11.16
CA ILE A 59 23.78 5.25 11.26
C ILE A 59 24.81 5.44 10.14
N GLY A 60 24.50 6.26 9.14
CA GLY A 60 25.40 6.49 8.01
C GLY A 60 25.58 5.28 7.10
N HIS A 61 24.60 4.37 7.08
CA HIS A 61 24.60 3.23 6.14
C HIS A 61 24.22 3.68 4.72
N GLU A 62 24.65 2.89 3.73
CA GLU A 62 24.32 3.16 2.32
C GLU A 62 22.81 3.21 2.09
N LYS A 63 22.37 4.27 1.40
CA LYS A 63 20.95 4.60 1.18
C LYS A 63 20.29 3.80 0.05
N GLY A 64 21.04 2.96 -0.67
CA GLY A 64 20.57 2.31 -1.90
C GLY A 64 19.31 1.46 -1.71
N GLY A 65 19.26 0.65 -0.66
CA GLY A 65 18.09 -0.20 -0.37
C GLY A 65 16.83 0.60 -0.04
N ILE A 66 16.95 1.63 0.81
CA ILE A 66 15.82 2.50 1.17
C ILE A 66 15.36 3.33 -0.03
N ALA A 67 16.27 3.84 -0.85
CA ALA A 67 15.93 4.58 -2.07
C ALA A 67 15.16 3.71 -3.08
N PHE A 68 15.52 2.42 -3.19
CA PHE A 68 14.77 1.45 -4.01
C PHE A 68 13.33 1.29 -3.48
N PHE A 69 13.14 1.08 -2.17
CA PHE A 69 11.80 0.90 -1.61
C PHE A 69 10.92 2.16 -1.73
N TRP A 70 11.51 3.35 -1.56
CA TRP A 70 10.81 4.61 -1.83
C TRP A 70 10.41 4.75 -3.30
N SER A 71 11.33 4.44 -4.22
CA SER A 71 11.05 4.49 -5.66
C SER A 71 9.95 3.49 -6.04
N TRP A 72 10.01 2.27 -5.49
CA TRP A 72 9.00 1.24 -5.70
C TRP A 72 7.62 1.70 -5.20
N SER A 73 7.54 2.19 -3.97
CA SER A 73 6.27 2.69 -3.40
C SER A 73 5.70 3.85 -4.21
N TYR A 74 6.56 4.81 -4.60
CA TYR A 74 6.17 5.95 -5.42
C TYR A 74 5.63 5.51 -6.79
N TRP A 75 6.41 4.74 -7.55
CA TRP A 75 6.03 4.34 -8.90
C TRP A 75 4.83 3.40 -8.91
N SER A 76 4.71 2.50 -7.93
CA SER A 76 3.52 1.68 -7.77
C SER A 76 2.29 2.54 -7.50
N THR A 77 2.38 3.50 -6.59
CA THR A 77 1.26 4.43 -6.32
C THR A 77 0.88 5.20 -7.58
N PHE A 78 1.87 5.73 -8.30
CA PHE A 78 1.64 6.46 -9.55
C PHE A 78 0.92 5.61 -10.60
N VAL A 79 1.42 4.40 -10.89
CA VAL A 79 0.83 3.51 -11.89
C VAL A 79 -0.57 3.05 -11.46
N LEU A 80 -0.77 2.76 -10.18
CA LEU A 80 -2.08 2.40 -9.65
C LEU A 80 -3.08 3.54 -9.83
N THR A 81 -2.73 4.75 -9.41
CA THR A 81 -3.61 5.92 -9.48
C THR A 81 -3.93 6.32 -10.91
N TRP A 82 -2.95 6.32 -11.81
CA TRP A 82 -3.10 6.92 -13.14
C TRP A 82 -3.42 5.93 -14.25
N ALA A 83 -3.18 4.63 -14.07
CA ALA A 83 -3.38 3.63 -15.12
C ALA A 83 -4.27 2.47 -14.68
N VAL A 84 -4.00 1.85 -13.54
CA VAL A 84 -4.67 0.59 -13.17
C VAL A 84 -6.05 0.83 -12.58
N VAL A 85 -6.15 1.63 -11.52
CA VAL A 85 -7.42 1.86 -10.82
C VAL A 85 -8.50 2.47 -11.75
N PRO A 86 -8.21 3.47 -12.59
CA PRO A 86 -9.19 4.04 -13.52
C PRO A 86 -9.68 3.09 -14.61
N THR A 87 -8.94 2.01 -14.91
CA THR A 87 -9.33 1.04 -15.96
C THR A 87 -10.16 -0.13 -15.40
N ILE A 88 -10.32 -0.21 -14.08
CA ILE A 88 -11.16 -1.21 -13.43
C ILE A 88 -12.60 -0.65 -13.35
N GLN A 89 -13.47 -1.12 -14.23
CA GLN A 89 -14.89 -0.74 -14.27
C GLN A 89 -15.57 -0.87 -12.89
N GLY A 90 -15.27 -1.94 -12.12
CA GLY A 90 -15.83 -2.10 -10.78
C GLY A 90 -15.37 -1.07 -9.74
N PHE A 91 -14.32 -0.28 -10.02
CA PHE A 91 -13.92 0.86 -9.18
C PHE A 91 -14.68 2.14 -9.60
N GLU A 92 -14.91 2.32 -10.89
CA GLU A 92 -15.77 3.37 -11.44
C GLU A 92 -17.22 3.20 -10.95
N ASP A 93 -17.77 1.99 -11.07
CA ASP A 93 -19.14 1.64 -10.67
C ASP A 93 -19.36 1.76 -9.14
N ALA A 94 -18.34 1.47 -8.32
CA ALA A 94 -18.42 1.64 -6.86
C ALA A 94 -18.46 3.11 -6.41
N GLY A 95 -18.06 4.03 -7.29
CA GLY A 95 -18.17 5.47 -7.09
C GLY A 95 -19.48 6.07 -7.62
N ASP A 96 -20.31 5.27 -8.30
CA ASP A 96 -21.62 5.73 -8.78
C ASP A 96 -22.56 5.85 -7.57
N PHE A 97 -22.83 7.09 -7.16
CA PHE A 97 -23.76 7.36 -6.08
C PHE A 97 -25.17 7.05 -6.60
N THR A 98 -25.67 5.85 -6.32
CA THR A 98 -27.07 5.52 -6.58
C THR A 98 -27.96 6.40 -5.70
N VAL A 99 -28.59 7.41 -6.31
CA VAL A 99 -29.78 8.07 -5.76
C VAL A 99 -31.00 7.27 -6.17
#